data_AF-A0A8C6E6Q6-F1
#
_entry.id   AF-A0A8C6E6Q6-F1
#
_cell.length_a   1.000
_cell.length_b   1.000
_cell.length_c   1.000
_cell.angle_alpha   90.00
_cell.angle_beta   90.00
_cell.angle_gamma   90.00
#
_symmetry.space_group_name_H-M   'P 1'
#
loop_
_entity.id
_entity.type
_entity.pdbx_description
1 polymer ?
#
loop_
_entity_poly.entity_id
_entity_poly.type
_entity_poly.pdbx_seq_one_letter_code
_entity_poly.pdbx_strand_id
1 'polypeptide(L)' 'MMSGRRSWPAMATVLLALLVCLGDLVDAYPAKPQAPGEHASPEELNRYYTSLRRYLNLVTRQRPEGAYLW' A
#
# COMPACT_ATOMS: atom_id res chain seq x y z
N MET A 1 31.93 27.49 -16.73
CA MET A 1 31.22 26.73 -15.67
C MET A 1 30.36 25.67 -16.33
N MET A 2 30.88 24.47 -16.64
CA MET A 2 30.05 23.39 -17.18
C MET A 2 30.57 22.01 -16.72
N SER A 3 30.31 21.68 -15.46
CA SER A 3 30.34 20.29 -14.98
C SER A 3 28.89 19.78 -14.89
N GLY A 4 28.22 19.58 -16.02
CA GLY A 4 26.75 19.42 -16.03
C GLY A 4 26.14 18.37 -16.96
N ARG A 5 26.95 17.54 -17.64
CA ARG A 5 26.42 16.59 -18.65
C ARG A 5 26.58 15.11 -18.31
N ARG A 6 27.37 14.78 -17.26
CA ARG A 6 27.70 13.38 -16.90
C ARG A 6 26.88 12.84 -15.72
N SER A 7 26.31 13.71 -14.90
CA SER A 7 25.47 13.33 -13.75
C SER A 7 23.98 13.18 -14.08
N TRP A 8 23.51 13.77 -15.18
CA TRP A 8 22.13 13.66 -15.63
C TRP A 8 21.62 12.20 -15.79
N PRO A 9 22.35 11.29 -16.47
CA PRO A 9 21.91 9.90 -16.55
C PRO A 9 21.88 9.22 -15.18
N ALA A 10 22.82 9.52 -14.29
CA ALA A 10 22.81 8.98 -12.93
C ALA A 10 21.59 9.47 -12.12
N MET A 11 21.24 10.75 -12.22
CA MET A 11 20.02 11.29 -11.59
C MET A 11 18.75 10.65 -12.17
N ALA A 12 18.69 10.43 -13.49
CA ALA A 12 17.58 9.75 -14.13
C ALA A 12 17.42 8.30 -13.63
N THR A 13 18.53 7.55 -13.50
CA THR A 13 18.51 6.19 -12.95
C THR A 13 18.04 6.17 -11.50
N VAL A 14 18.52 7.09 -10.66
CA VAL A 14 18.06 7.20 -9.26
C VAL A 14 16.57 7.53 -9.18
N LEU A 15 16.10 8.45 -10.03
CA LEU A 15 14.68 8.80 -10.10
C LEU A 15 13.81 7.61 -10.54
N LEU A 16 14.25 6.87 -11.57
CA LEU A 16 13.57 5.66 -12.03
C LEU A 16 13.55 4.57 -10.95
N ALA A 17 14.67 4.36 -10.26
CA ALA A 17 14.74 3.40 -9.15
C ALA A 17 13.79 3.80 -8.01
N LEU A 18 13.73 5.09 -7.66
CA LEU A 18 12.79 5.60 -6.67
C LEU A 18 11.33 5.39 -7.10
N LEU A 19 11.00 5.63 -8.37
CA LEU A 19 9.66 5.41 -8.92
C LEU A 19 9.27 3.92 -8.88
N VAL A 20 10.18 3.02 -9.21
CA VAL A 20 9.96 1.56 -9.12
C VAL A 20 9.74 1.15 -7.66
N CYS A 21 10.60 1.59 -6.73
CA CYS A 21 10.44 1.30 -5.31
C CYS A 21 9.13 1.85 -4.73
N LEU A 22 8.71 3.04 -5.17
CA LEU A 22 7.42 3.63 -4.79
C LEU A 22 6.26 2.82 -5.37
N GLY A 23 6.36 2.35 -6.62
CA GLY A 23 5.37 1.49 -7.25
C GLY A 23 5.15 0.19 -6.49
N ASP A 24 6.23 -0.52 -6.13
CA ASP A 24 6.16 -1.75 -5.33
C ASP A 24 5.56 -1.48 -3.92
N LEU A 25 5.88 -0.33 -3.32
CA LEU A 25 5.32 0.05 -2.02
C LEU A 25 3.82 0.38 -2.10
N VAL A 26 3.38 0.98 -3.21
CA VAL A 26 1.96 1.29 -3.46
C VAL A 26 1.18 0.04 -3.83
N ASP A 27 1.77 -0.90 -4.59
CA ASP A 27 1.17 -2.21 -4.89
C ASP A 27 1.01 -3.07 -3.62
N ALA A 28 1.95 -2.93 -2.68
CA ALA A 28 1.83 -3.50 -1.34
C ALA A 28 0.79 -2.79 -0.45
N TYR A 29 0.32 -1.60 -0.82
CA TYR A 29 -0.75 -0.91 -0.11
C TYR A 29 -2.09 -1.43 -0.63
N PRO A 30 -2.86 -2.16 0.19
CA PRO A 30 -4.07 -2.78 -0.32
C PRO A 30 -5.03 -1.67 -0.76
N ALA A 31 -5.45 -1.70 -2.03
CA ALA A 31 -6.42 -0.74 -2.53
C ALA A 31 -7.64 -0.72 -1.60
N LYS A 32 -8.09 0.48 -1.21
CA LYS A 32 -9.23 0.64 -0.32
C LYS A 32 -10.41 -0.16 -0.92
N PRO A 33 -10.98 -1.13 -0.18
CA PRO A 33 -12.02 -1.97 -0.74
C PRO A 33 -13.17 -1.09 -1.22
N GLN A 34 -13.65 -1.35 -2.43
CA GLN A 34 -14.75 -0.62 -3.02
C GLN A 34 -16.02 -0.90 -2.21
N ALA A 35 -16.71 0.17 -1.79
CA ALA A 35 -17.95 0.03 -1.05
C ALA A 35 -18.98 -0.70 -1.94
N PRO A 36 -19.62 -1.77 -1.44
CA PRO A 36 -20.75 -2.36 -2.13
C PRO A 36 -21.87 -1.34 -2.33
N GLY A 37 -22.60 -1.40 -3.45
CA GLY A 37 -23.75 -0.54 -3.72
C GLY A 37 -24.89 -0.77 -2.71
N GLU A 38 -25.85 0.17 -2.62
CA GLU A 38 -26.94 0.15 -1.61
C GLU A 38 -27.83 -1.10 -1.61
N HIS A 39 -27.76 -1.94 -2.64
CA HIS A 39 -28.53 -3.19 -2.77
C HIS A 39 -27.67 -4.46 -2.74
N ALA A 40 -26.44 -4.37 -2.23
CA ALA A 40 -25.57 -5.53 -2.16
C ALA A 40 -26.13 -6.62 -1.24
N SER A 41 -25.92 -7.86 -1.65
CA SER A 41 -26.28 -9.03 -0.86
C SER A 41 -25.54 -9.03 0.48
N PRO A 42 -26.14 -9.62 1.55
CA PRO A 42 -25.47 -9.72 2.85
C PRO A 42 -24.12 -10.46 2.77
N GLU A 43 -23.93 -11.35 1.80
CA GLU A 43 -22.67 -12.03 1.52
C GLU A 43 -21.59 -11.07 0.99
N GLU A 44 -21.95 -10.15 0.09
CA GLU A 44 -21.05 -9.12 -0.43
C GLU A 44 -20.66 -8.11 0.65
N LEU A 45 -21.61 -7.73 1.51
CA LEU A 45 -21.33 -6.92 2.69
C LEU A 45 -20.34 -7.61 3.62
N ASN A 46 -20.54 -8.91 3.92
CA ASN A 46 -19.63 -9.67 4.77
C ASN A 46 -18.21 -9.75 4.19
N ARG A 47 -18.08 -9.95 2.87
CA ARG A 47 -16.78 -9.93 2.16
C ARG A 47 -16.12 -8.55 2.21
N TYR A 48 -16.90 -7.49 2.04
CA TYR A 48 -16.42 -6.10 2.17
C TYR A 48 -15.90 -5.81 3.57
N TYR A 49 -16.68 -6.14 4.62
CA TYR A 49 -16.27 -5.92 6.01
C TYR A 49 -15.04 -6.74 6.42
N THR A 50 -14.94 -7.98 5.94
CA THR A 50 -13.76 -8.83 6.17
C THR A 50 -12.51 -8.24 5.54
N SER A 51 -12.62 -7.79 4.28
CA SER A 51 -11.52 -7.14 3.56
C SER A 51 -11.12 -5.81 4.20
N LEU A 52 -12.10 -5.02 4.65
CA LEU A 52 -11.88 -3.77 5.36
C LEU A 52 -11.17 -3.97 6.69
N ARG A 53 -11.58 -4.96 7.49
CA ARG A 53 -10.91 -5.30 8.76
C ARG A 53 -9.45 -5.70 8.51
N ARG A 54 -9.18 -6.46 7.45
CA ARG A 54 -7.82 -6.85 7.08
C ARG A 54 -6.98 -5.66 6.64
N TYR A 55 -7.54 -4.77 5.82
CA TYR A 55 -6.89 -3.51 5.43
C TYR A 55 -6.55 -2.65 6.67
N LEU A 56 -7.53 -2.46 7.56
CA LEU A 56 -7.32 -1.70 8.79
C LEU A 56 -6.24 -2.32 9.67
N ASN A 57 -6.22 -3.65 9.84
CA ASN A 57 -5.18 -4.33 10.61
C ASN A 57 -3.77 -4.18 9.98
N LEU A 58 -3.67 -4.11 8.65
CA LEU A 58 -2.40 -3.88 7.96
C LEU A 58 -1.92 -2.43 8.10
N VAL A 59 -2.81 -1.46 7.94
CA VAL A 59 -2.51 -0.02 8.08
C VAL A 59 -2.23 0.36 9.52
N THR A 60 -2.97 -0.21 10.46
CA THR A 60 -2.82 0.17 11.88
C THR A 60 -1.68 -0.55 12.57
N ARG A 61 -1.23 -1.71 12.06
CA ARG A 61 -0.22 -2.63 12.61
C ARG A 61 0.18 -2.26 14.03
N GLN A 62 -0.81 -2.26 14.93
CA GLN A 62 -0.58 -2.18 16.36
C GLN A 62 0.05 -3.52 16.64
N ARG A 63 1.38 -3.54 16.81
CA ARG A 63 2.10 -4.68 17.35
C ARG A 63 1.24 -5.23 18.49
N PRO A 64 0.76 -6.49 18.41
CA PRO A 64 -0.02 -7.02 19.50
C PRO A 64 0.93 -7.18 20.68
N GLU A 65 1.04 -6.15 21.52
CA GLU A 65 1.75 -6.16 22.80
C GLU A 65 1.23 -7.27 23.73
N GLY A 66 0.10 -7.91 23.39
CA GLY A 66 -0.52 -8.99 24.16
C GLY A 66 -0.35 -10.42 23.61
N ALA A 67 0.43 -10.66 22.54
CA ALA A 67 0.53 -12.01 21.96
C ALA A 67 1.53 -12.97 22.65
N TYR A 68 2.11 -12.58 23.79
CA TYR A 68 3.04 -13.42 24.58
C TYR A 68 2.43 -13.96 25.89
N LEU A 69 1.11 -14.02 26.01
CA LEU A 69 0.42 -14.46 27.23
C LEU A 69 -0.52 -15.66 27.05
N TRP A 70 -0.31 -16.50 26.05
CA TRP A 70 -0.89 -17.86 25.99
C TRP A 70 0.07 -18.84 25.33
#